data_AF-A0AA44Y3A0-F1
#
_entry.id   AF-A0AA44Y3A0-F1
#
_cell.length_a   1.000
_cell.length_b   1.000
_cell.length_c   1.000
_cell.angle_alpha   90.00
_cell.angle_beta   90.00
_cell.angle_gamma   90.00
#
_symmetry.space_group_name_H-M   'P 1'
#
loop_
_entity.id
_entity.type
_entity.pdbx_description
1 polymer ?
#
loop_
_entity_poly.entity_id
_entity_poly.type
_entity_poly.pdbx_seq_one_letter_code
_entity_poly.pdbx_strand_id
1 'polypeptide(L)'
;MKSSLSALAMFAAVVTLFGALWLAIGNTSDWFLPNLGLWLAAWVLGLGNVLVLLLNVLRWRFCGAPSWLLGIMGLQALPAAVCLGILGYGAYGMWRDSQVTVKVVRIDDAIVADDPQRLTQAQAACGALCAARLSLNEQLLRAAEDGSSRVADQLIRQTARVSSDLGQPERDERTCDGLYLVGLNALSIAAARNDLRMVRLMWPVSDTGSRRRALWTAAQTDHLAMVQWLVGAGVPLSIRGDILDENNTLLVAAASGAAVHVGQWLIESRHMPVDAILEGPDPYTGTAPVWALFMFMSEVGVTHEAVDLLRLLAAHGADVDVRERQGDSPLEEAVRLGQKRIARLLLNAGANPARLDAAQRAAMDKLLSQPDEVPYDGRPSPNCIVAHDAAPVGVSATAGP
;
A
#
# COMPACT_ATOMS: atom_id res chain seq x y z
N MET A 1 -56.46 10.05 29.47
CA MET A 1 -55.05 9.98 29.93
C MET A 1 -54.62 8.56 30.31
N LYS A 2 -55.25 7.86 31.28
CA LYS A 2 -54.85 6.49 31.68
C LYS A 2 -54.95 5.44 30.56
N SER A 3 -56.06 5.46 29.80
CA SER A 3 -56.30 4.54 28.66
C SER A 3 -55.33 4.82 27.51
N SER A 4 -55.11 6.10 27.21
CA SER A 4 -54.23 6.57 26.14
C SER A 4 -52.78 6.11 26.34
N LEU A 5 -52.22 6.22 27.56
CA LEU A 5 -50.84 5.77 27.87
C LEU A 5 -50.67 4.24 27.78
N SER A 6 -51.70 3.49 28.13
CA SER A 6 -51.66 2.01 28.09
C SER A 6 -51.70 1.51 26.65
N ALA A 7 -52.57 2.09 25.82
CA ALA A 7 -52.61 1.81 24.39
C ALA A 7 -51.28 2.15 23.71
N LEU A 8 -50.66 3.29 24.10
CA LEU A 8 -49.36 3.71 23.56
C LEU A 8 -48.23 2.75 23.93
N ALA A 9 -48.18 2.29 25.20
CA ALA A 9 -47.16 1.35 25.66
C ALA A 9 -47.28 -0.02 24.98
N MET A 10 -48.51 -0.53 24.81
CA MET A 10 -48.77 -1.76 24.06
C MET A 10 -48.39 -1.62 22.59
N PHE A 11 -48.79 -0.52 21.96
CA PHE A 11 -48.48 -0.24 20.56
C PHE A 11 -46.97 -0.17 20.35
N ALA A 12 -46.24 0.55 21.21
CA ALA A 12 -44.79 0.63 21.17
C ALA A 12 -44.12 -0.75 21.35
N ALA A 13 -44.60 -1.59 22.28
CA ALA A 13 -44.09 -2.94 22.48
C ALA A 13 -44.30 -3.84 21.24
N VAL A 14 -45.46 -3.76 20.60
CA VAL A 14 -45.77 -4.56 19.39
C VAL A 14 -44.93 -4.10 18.21
N VAL A 15 -44.83 -2.80 17.97
CA VAL A 15 -44.05 -2.23 16.86
C VAL A 15 -42.56 -2.56 17.01
N THR A 16 -42.03 -2.46 18.22
CA THR A 16 -40.60 -2.74 18.49
C THR A 16 -40.28 -4.22 18.32
N LEU A 17 -41.15 -5.11 18.79
CA LEU A 17 -40.98 -6.55 18.61
C LEU A 17 -41.07 -6.95 17.13
N PHE A 18 -42.03 -6.40 16.38
CA PHE A 18 -42.21 -6.70 14.96
C PHE A 18 -41.07 -6.15 14.09
N GLY A 19 -40.64 -4.91 14.36
CA GLY A 19 -39.51 -4.28 13.66
C GLY A 19 -38.19 -5.02 13.89
N ALA A 20 -37.93 -5.47 15.12
CA ALA A 20 -36.75 -6.26 15.42
C ALA A 20 -36.78 -7.65 14.77
N LEU A 21 -37.94 -8.31 14.77
CA LEU A 21 -38.12 -9.59 14.09
C LEU A 21 -37.89 -9.45 12.58
N TRP A 22 -38.39 -8.38 11.96
CA TRP A 22 -38.17 -8.09 10.55
C TRP A 22 -36.68 -7.92 10.22
N LEU A 23 -35.96 -7.14 11.03
CA LEU A 23 -34.51 -6.92 10.86
C LEU A 23 -33.68 -8.19 11.10
N ALA A 24 -34.10 -9.05 12.03
CA ALA A 24 -33.43 -10.32 12.31
C ALA A 24 -33.66 -11.36 11.21
N ILE A 25 -34.87 -11.42 10.63
CA ILE A 25 -35.22 -12.36 9.56
C ILE A 25 -34.65 -11.90 8.20
N GLY A 26 -34.53 -10.59 7.96
CA GLY A 26 -33.95 -10.02 6.74
C GLY A 26 -32.43 -10.19 6.60
N ASN A 27 -31.77 -10.91 7.50
CA ASN A 27 -30.32 -11.12 7.52
C ASN A 27 -29.90 -12.18 6.46
N THR A 28 -30.00 -11.84 5.17
CA THR A 28 -29.68 -12.74 4.04
C THR A 28 -28.61 -12.23 3.08
N SER A 29 -27.84 -11.19 3.41
CA SER A 29 -26.76 -10.74 2.51
C SER A 29 -25.38 -10.75 3.18
N ASP A 30 -24.53 -11.68 2.74
CA ASP A 30 -23.09 -11.81 2.99
C ASP A 30 -22.25 -10.65 2.39
N TRP A 31 -22.79 -9.43 2.31
CA TRP A 31 -22.05 -8.30 1.76
C TRP A 31 -21.79 -7.22 2.82
N PHE A 32 -20.51 -6.89 2.94
CA PHE A 32 -19.88 -5.76 3.63
C PHE A 32 -19.87 -5.75 5.17
N LEU A 33 -20.92 -6.20 5.89
CA LEU A 33 -20.91 -6.23 7.36
C LEU A 33 -21.68 -7.44 7.92
N PRO A 34 -21.00 -8.56 8.27
CA PRO A 34 -21.67 -9.73 8.82
C PRO A 34 -22.44 -9.38 10.10
N ASN A 35 -23.66 -9.90 10.22
CA ASN A 35 -24.57 -9.73 11.37
C ASN A 35 -25.16 -8.33 11.59
N LEU A 36 -25.07 -7.40 10.63
CA LEU A 36 -25.65 -6.05 10.78
C LEU A 36 -27.16 -6.06 11.11
N GLY A 37 -27.93 -6.95 10.47
CA GLY A 37 -29.38 -7.08 10.73
C GLY A 37 -29.69 -7.53 12.16
N LEU A 38 -28.91 -8.47 12.70
CA LEU A 38 -28.99 -8.91 14.10
C LEU A 38 -28.64 -7.79 15.08
N TRP A 39 -27.59 -7.00 14.78
CA TRP A 39 -27.25 -5.83 15.59
C TRP A 39 -28.40 -4.82 15.59
N LEU A 40 -28.90 -4.41 14.43
CA LEU A 40 -30.01 -3.45 14.32
C LEU A 40 -31.28 -3.95 15.03
N ALA A 41 -31.59 -5.25 14.95
CA ALA A 41 -32.69 -5.86 15.69
C ALA A 41 -32.52 -5.73 17.21
N ALA A 42 -31.31 -5.99 17.73
CA ALA A 42 -31.01 -5.82 19.15
C ALA A 42 -31.16 -4.35 19.61
N TRP A 43 -30.76 -3.38 18.78
CA TRP A 43 -30.96 -1.96 19.06
C TRP A 43 -32.44 -1.57 19.13
N VAL A 44 -33.26 -2.06 18.21
CA VAL A 44 -34.71 -1.80 18.18
C VAL A 44 -35.42 -2.37 19.41
N LEU A 45 -35.07 -3.59 19.83
CA LEU A 45 -35.61 -4.18 21.06
C LEU A 45 -35.19 -3.41 22.31
N GLY A 46 -33.91 -3.02 22.39
CA GLY A 46 -33.38 -2.30 23.53
C GLY A 46 -34.03 -0.93 23.72
N LEU A 47 -34.08 -0.12 22.67
CA LEU A 47 -34.72 1.20 22.69
C LEU A 47 -36.24 1.08 22.90
N GLY A 48 -36.86 0.07 22.31
CA GLY A 48 -38.27 -0.24 22.51
C GLY A 48 -38.62 -0.55 23.97
N ASN A 49 -37.82 -1.39 24.62
CA ASN A 49 -37.99 -1.73 26.03
C ASN A 49 -37.82 -0.50 26.95
N VAL A 50 -36.87 0.39 26.66
CA VAL A 50 -36.70 1.66 27.38
C VAL A 50 -37.94 2.55 27.23
N LEU A 51 -38.48 2.69 26.03
CA LEU A 51 -39.69 3.49 25.77
C LEU A 51 -40.90 2.94 26.52
N VAL A 52 -41.11 1.62 26.49
CA VAL A 52 -42.21 0.96 27.20
C VAL A 52 -42.07 1.12 28.71
N LEU A 53 -40.85 0.98 29.25
CA LEU A 53 -40.56 1.21 30.66
C LEU A 53 -40.89 2.66 31.07
N LEU A 54 -40.47 3.65 30.28
CA LEU A 54 -40.77 5.07 30.55
C LEU A 54 -42.28 5.35 30.57
N LEU A 55 -43.03 4.81 29.62
CA LEU A 55 -44.50 4.95 29.58
C LEU A 55 -45.18 4.31 30.80
N ASN A 56 -44.66 3.16 31.25
CA ASN A 56 -45.14 2.49 32.46
C ASN A 56 -44.81 3.28 33.74
N VAL A 57 -43.63 3.93 33.83
CA VAL A 57 -43.25 4.83 34.93
C VAL A 57 -44.17 6.04 35.00
N LEU A 58 -44.42 6.71 33.86
CA LEU A 58 -45.31 7.86 33.79
C LEU A 58 -46.74 7.49 34.23
N ARG A 59 -47.23 6.32 33.79
CA ARG A 59 -48.53 5.80 34.22
C ARG A 59 -48.56 5.56 35.73
N TRP A 60 -47.55 4.90 36.30
CA TRP A 60 -47.51 4.63 37.73
C TRP A 60 -47.47 5.93 38.56
N ARG A 61 -46.62 6.89 38.16
CA ARG A 61 -46.38 8.15 38.89
C ARG A 61 -47.54 9.14 38.85
N PHE A 62 -48.26 9.22 37.72
CA PHE A 62 -49.28 10.26 37.48
C PHE A 62 -50.72 9.73 37.42
N CYS A 63 -50.91 8.42 37.21
CA CYS A 63 -52.25 7.86 37.01
C CYS A 63 -52.69 6.89 38.11
N GLY A 64 -51.86 6.58 39.10
CA GLY A 64 -52.17 5.63 40.18
C GLY A 64 -52.38 4.22 39.62
N ALA A 65 -51.30 3.45 39.52
CA ALA A 65 -51.30 2.12 38.91
C ALA A 65 -51.24 0.99 39.96
N PRO A 66 -51.78 -0.20 39.63
CA PRO A 66 -51.81 -1.34 40.55
C PRO A 66 -50.41 -1.89 40.86
N SER A 67 -50.27 -2.52 42.04
CA SER A 67 -49.00 -3.01 42.58
C SER A 67 -48.27 -4.03 41.69
N TRP A 68 -48.99 -4.81 40.88
CA TRP A 68 -48.37 -5.75 39.93
C TRP A 68 -47.56 -5.05 38.84
N LEU A 69 -47.89 -3.80 38.49
CA LEU A 69 -47.15 -3.04 37.47
C LEU A 69 -45.72 -2.74 37.93
N LEU A 70 -45.50 -2.57 39.25
CA LEU A 70 -44.16 -2.41 39.81
C LEU A 70 -43.27 -3.63 39.56
N GLY A 71 -43.83 -4.84 39.64
CA GLY A 71 -43.10 -6.08 39.34
C GLY A 71 -42.66 -6.16 37.87
N ILE A 72 -43.54 -5.74 36.94
CA ILE A 72 -43.22 -5.68 35.51
C ILE A 72 -42.16 -4.62 35.23
N MET A 73 -42.26 -3.45 35.84
CA MET A 73 -41.27 -2.39 35.69
C MET A 73 -39.90 -2.83 36.23
N GLY A 74 -39.86 -3.57 37.34
CA GLY A 74 -38.63 -4.19 37.85
C GLY A 74 -38.01 -5.19 36.88
N LEU A 75 -38.83 -6.06 36.26
CA LEU A 75 -38.37 -7.03 35.26
C LEU A 75 -37.86 -6.36 33.97
N GLN A 76 -38.51 -5.27 33.54
CA GLN A 76 -38.13 -4.50 32.34
C GLN A 76 -36.89 -3.62 32.56
N ALA A 77 -36.65 -3.17 33.80
CA ALA A 77 -35.58 -2.25 34.13
C ALA A 77 -34.17 -2.82 33.87
N LEU A 78 -33.95 -4.10 34.17
CA LEU A 78 -32.64 -4.73 33.99
C LEU A 78 -32.21 -4.79 32.51
N PRO A 79 -33.00 -5.35 31.57
CA PRO A 79 -32.65 -5.32 30.15
C PRO A 79 -32.61 -3.90 29.57
N ALA A 80 -33.43 -2.97 30.05
CA ALA A 80 -33.38 -1.56 29.65
C ALA A 80 -32.05 -0.90 30.07
N ALA A 81 -31.60 -1.14 31.31
CA ALA A 81 -30.33 -0.63 31.82
C ALA A 81 -29.13 -1.21 31.06
N VAL A 82 -29.13 -2.52 30.79
CA VAL A 82 -28.10 -3.18 29.98
C VAL A 82 -28.05 -2.60 28.57
N CYS A 83 -29.20 -2.42 27.92
CA CYS A 83 -29.26 -1.81 26.59
C CYS A 83 -28.70 -0.39 26.61
N LEU A 84 -29.15 0.49 27.51
CA LEU A 84 -28.62 1.85 27.63
C LEU A 84 -27.12 1.88 27.91
N GLY A 85 -26.60 0.95 28.71
CA GLY A 85 -25.17 0.78 28.94
C GLY A 85 -24.39 0.44 27.66
N ILE A 86 -24.91 -0.48 26.85
CA ILE A 86 -24.31 -0.86 25.55
C ILE A 86 -24.37 0.31 24.56
N LEU A 87 -25.51 1.00 24.44
CA LEU A 87 -25.64 2.15 23.53
C LEU A 87 -24.72 3.30 23.96
N GLY A 88 -24.66 3.57 25.26
CA GLY A 88 -23.79 4.59 25.84
C GLY A 88 -22.31 4.26 25.62
N TYR A 89 -21.90 3.00 25.82
CA TYR A 89 -20.54 2.55 25.55
C TYR A 89 -20.17 2.66 24.06
N GLY A 90 -21.07 2.23 23.16
CA GLY A 90 -20.87 2.33 21.72
C GLY A 90 -20.78 3.77 21.23
N ALA A 91 -21.72 4.63 21.65
CA ALA A 91 -21.72 6.05 21.31
C ALA A 91 -20.48 6.77 21.87
N TYR A 92 -20.07 6.45 23.10
CA TYR A 92 -18.83 6.95 23.69
C TYR A 92 -17.60 6.49 22.89
N GLY A 93 -17.57 5.22 22.48
CA GLY A 93 -16.54 4.67 21.60
C GLY A 93 -16.43 5.44 20.28
N MET A 94 -17.54 5.62 19.57
CA MET A 94 -17.58 6.38 18.31
C MET A 94 -17.21 7.86 18.48
N TRP A 95 -17.69 8.51 19.54
CA TRP A 95 -17.34 9.89 19.84
C TRP A 95 -15.84 10.02 20.14
N ARG A 96 -15.30 9.15 21.00
CA ARG A 96 -13.86 9.08 21.31
C ARG A 96 -13.06 8.85 20.04
N ASP A 97 -13.51 7.95 19.18
CA ASP A 97 -12.86 7.61 17.92
C ASP A 97 -12.76 8.80 16.97
N SER A 98 -13.89 9.51 16.77
CA SER A 98 -13.96 10.73 15.97
C SER A 98 -13.01 11.81 16.49
N GLN A 99 -12.94 11.99 17.81
CA GLN A 99 -12.00 12.94 18.41
C GLN A 99 -10.54 12.54 18.19
N VAL A 100 -10.21 11.25 18.17
CA VAL A 100 -8.86 10.77 17.86
C VAL A 100 -8.53 11.04 16.39
N THR A 101 -9.42 10.71 15.46
CA THR A 101 -9.20 10.93 14.02
C THR A 101 -8.93 12.39 13.69
N VAL A 102 -9.72 13.33 14.22
CA VAL A 102 -9.50 14.77 14.02
C VAL A 102 -8.13 15.22 14.53
N LYS A 103 -7.65 14.64 15.63
CA LYS A 103 -6.33 14.97 16.18
C LYS A 103 -5.18 14.36 15.39
N VAL A 104 -5.33 13.14 14.88
CA VAL A 104 -4.36 12.50 13.98
C VAL A 104 -4.20 13.32 12.70
N VAL A 105 -5.29 13.82 12.10
CA VAL A 105 -5.23 14.69 10.92
C VAL A 105 -4.39 15.95 11.17
N ARG A 106 -4.47 16.56 12.36
CA ARG A 106 -3.63 17.73 12.68
C ARG A 106 -2.14 17.39 12.78
N ILE A 107 -1.80 16.16 13.17
CA ILE A 107 -0.42 15.68 13.16
C ILE A 107 0.03 15.55 11.70
N ASP A 108 -0.80 14.95 10.84
CA ASP A 108 -0.52 14.82 9.41
C ASP A 108 -0.37 16.18 8.72
N ASP A 109 -1.27 17.13 8.97
CA ASP A 109 -1.20 18.49 8.43
C ASP A 109 0.10 19.20 8.85
N ALA A 110 0.58 18.95 10.07
CA ALA A 110 1.83 19.51 10.56
C ALA A 110 3.06 18.84 9.91
N ILE A 111 2.97 17.54 9.61
CA ILE A 111 3.98 16.81 8.84
C ILE A 111 4.05 17.40 7.43
N VAL A 112 2.91 17.48 6.72
CA VAL A 112 2.84 18.00 5.34
C VAL A 112 3.30 19.47 5.24
N ALA A 113 3.10 20.25 6.30
CA ALA A 113 3.58 21.63 6.36
C ALA A 113 5.09 21.76 6.67
N ASP A 114 5.81 20.65 6.89
CA ASP A 114 7.18 20.58 7.43
C ASP A 114 7.39 21.52 8.64
N ASP A 115 6.43 21.56 9.58
CA ASP A 115 6.42 22.46 10.75
C ASP A 115 6.60 21.68 12.08
N PRO A 116 7.83 21.63 12.63
CA PRO A 116 8.12 20.89 13.85
C PRO A 116 7.44 21.48 15.11
N GLN A 117 7.17 22.80 15.12
CA GLN A 117 6.47 23.43 16.23
C GLN A 117 5.00 23.04 16.27
N ARG A 118 4.32 23.11 15.11
CA ARG A 118 2.94 22.62 14.98
C ARG A 118 2.84 21.14 15.29
N LEU A 119 3.81 20.33 14.85
CA LEU A 119 3.85 18.91 15.17
C LEU A 119 3.87 18.67 16.68
N THR A 120 4.76 19.37 17.39
CA THR A 120 4.86 19.25 18.86
C THR A 120 3.55 19.62 19.55
N GLN A 121 2.90 20.70 19.10
CA GLN A 121 1.60 21.13 19.62
C GLN A 121 0.50 20.10 19.34
N ALA A 122 0.46 19.54 18.12
CA ALA A 122 -0.51 18.53 17.73
C ALA A 122 -0.31 17.22 18.51
N GLN A 123 0.94 16.76 18.66
CA GLN A 123 1.30 15.60 19.48
C GLN A 123 0.87 15.80 20.94
N ALA A 124 1.17 16.97 21.53
CA ALA A 124 0.77 17.30 22.90
C ALA A 124 -0.76 17.35 23.07
N ALA A 125 -1.48 17.93 22.09
CA ALA A 125 -2.94 17.98 22.11
C ALA A 125 -3.60 16.61 21.96
N CYS A 126 -2.90 15.64 21.35
CA CYS A 126 -3.39 14.26 21.30
C CYS A 126 -3.05 13.45 22.55
N GLY A 127 -1.84 13.59 23.09
CA GLY A 127 -1.40 12.85 24.27
C GLY A 127 -1.48 11.34 24.08
N ALA A 128 -1.80 10.60 25.15
CA ALA A 128 -1.86 9.14 25.13
C ALA A 128 -2.96 8.55 24.22
N LEU A 129 -3.91 9.36 23.75
CA LEU A 129 -5.01 8.89 22.92
C LEU A 129 -4.56 8.49 21.50
N CYS A 130 -3.55 9.17 20.93
CA CYS A 130 -3.01 8.85 19.60
C CYS A 130 -1.85 7.84 19.65
N ALA A 131 -1.22 7.64 20.81
CA ALA A 131 -0.01 6.83 20.92
C ALA A 131 -0.20 5.37 20.44
N ALA A 132 -1.43 4.85 20.51
CA ALA A 132 -1.79 3.52 20.03
C ALA A 132 -2.09 3.45 18.52
N ARG A 133 -2.21 4.58 17.83
CA ARG A 133 -2.62 4.67 16.42
C ARG A 133 -1.59 5.25 15.47
N LEU A 134 -0.66 6.05 15.99
CA LEU A 134 0.34 6.72 15.16
C LEU A 134 1.68 6.75 15.88
N SER A 135 2.49 5.72 15.63
CA SER A 135 3.84 5.61 16.18
C SER A 135 4.75 6.70 15.62
N LEU A 136 5.85 6.99 16.31
CA LEU A 136 6.87 7.92 15.80
C LEU A 136 7.47 7.44 14.48
N ASN A 137 7.57 6.12 14.28
CA ASN A 137 8.11 5.52 13.06
C ASN A 137 7.13 5.71 11.88
N GLU A 138 5.82 5.60 12.11
CA GLU A 138 4.79 5.91 11.11
C GLU A 138 4.76 7.41 10.76
N GLN A 139 4.95 8.29 11.74
CA GLN A 139 5.11 9.72 11.47
C GLN A 139 6.36 10.01 10.65
N LEU A 140 7.47 9.31 10.91
CA LEU A 140 8.71 9.44 10.14
C LEU A 140 8.54 8.91 8.72
N LEU A 141 7.80 7.81 8.52
CA LEU A 141 7.43 7.31 7.20
C LEU A 141 6.66 8.36 6.40
N ARG A 142 5.63 8.97 6.99
CA ARG A 142 4.86 10.05 6.34
C ARG A 142 5.71 11.28 6.04
N ALA A 143 6.64 11.63 6.93
CA ALA A 143 7.57 12.73 6.68
C ALA A 143 8.50 12.43 5.50
N ALA A 144 8.91 11.17 5.30
CA ALA A 144 9.68 10.75 4.14
C ALA A 144 8.86 10.74 2.84
N GLU A 145 7.58 10.34 2.90
CA GLU A 145 6.63 10.44 1.78
C GLU A 145 6.48 11.89 1.31
N ASP A 146 6.39 12.85 2.23
CA ASP A 146 6.15 14.24 1.89
C ASP A 146 7.45 15.05 1.61
N GLY A 147 8.62 14.52 1.97
CA GLY A 147 9.90 15.26 1.88
C GLY A 147 10.12 16.25 3.02
N SER A 148 9.39 16.08 4.12
CA SER A 148 9.36 16.98 5.27
C SER A 148 10.56 16.78 6.21
N SER A 149 11.72 17.29 5.77
CA SER A 149 13.02 17.07 6.39
C SER A 149 13.19 17.66 7.78
N ARG A 150 12.53 18.77 8.12
CA ARG A 150 12.63 19.40 9.45
C ARG A 150 11.84 18.60 10.48
N VAL A 151 10.66 18.14 10.09
CA VAL A 151 9.84 17.25 10.91
C VAL A 151 10.54 15.91 11.13
N ALA A 152 11.10 15.30 10.07
CA ALA A 152 11.87 14.06 10.19
C ALA A 152 13.02 14.18 11.20
N ASP A 153 13.75 15.30 11.17
CA ASP A 153 14.88 15.56 12.08
C ASP A 153 14.43 15.66 13.54
N GLN A 154 13.27 16.28 13.79
CA GLN A 154 12.65 16.28 15.11
C GLN A 154 12.22 14.87 15.55
N LEU A 155 11.57 14.10 14.68
CA LEU A 155 11.09 12.75 15.00
C LEU A 155 12.25 11.82 15.36
N ILE A 156 13.37 11.93 14.67
CA ILE A 156 14.60 11.18 14.96
C ILE A 156 15.15 11.54 16.34
N ARG A 157 15.15 12.83 16.70
CA ARG A 157 15.50 13.27 18.07
C ARG A 157 14.53 12.73 19.13
N GLN A 158 13.27 12.49 18.76
CA GLN A 158 12.28 11.82 19.61
C GLN A 158 12.45 10.29 19.65
N THR A 159 13.54 9.74 19.12
CA THR A 159 13.89 8.31 19.06
C THR A 159 13.16 7.48 18.01
N ALA A 160 12.59 8.12 16.98
CA ALA A 160 12.09 7.41 15.80
C ALA A 160 13.22 6.58 15.16
N ARG A 161 12.89 5.37 14.70
CA ARG A 161 13.79 4.46 14.01
C ARG A 161 13.21 4.06 12.67
N VAL A 162 14.08 3.73 11.73
CA VAL A 162 13.68 3.11 10.46
C VAL A 162 14.04 1.64 10.53
N SER A 163 13.03 0.78 10.42
CA SER A 163 13.23 -0.67 10.45
C SER A 163 12.68 -1.36 9.22
N SER A 164 13.36 -2.44 8.81
CA SER A 164 12.94 -3.31 7.72
C SER A 164 11.62 -4.02 7.99
N ASP A 165 11.28 -4.20 9.27
CA ASP A 165 10.10 -4.93 9.77
C ASP A 165 8.85 -4.03 9.80
N LEU A 166 9.03 -2.71 9.63
CA LEU A 166 7.98 -1.69 9.72
C LEU A 166 7.43 -1.26 8.35
N GLY A 167 7.66 -2.03 7.29
CA GLY A 167 7.01 -1.83 6.01
C GLY A 167 5.58 -2.37 6.07
N GLN A 168 4.58 -1.50 6.10
CA GLN A 168 3.23 -1.96 5.79
C GLN A 168 3.18 -2.29 4.29
N PRO A 169 2.74 -3.50 3.90
CA PRO A 169 2.62 -3.90 2.49
C PRO A 169 1.47 -3.21 1.73
N GLU A 170 0.87 -2.14 2.27
CA GLU A 170 -0.44 -1.62 1.81
C GLU A 170 -0.42 -0.18 1.30
N ARG A 171 0.74 0.41 0.99
CA ARG A 171 0.78 1.71 0.29
C ARG A 171 1.42 1.56 -1.08
N ASP A 172 0.55 1.67 -2.07
CA ASP A 172 0.85 1.49 -3.50
C ASP A 172 1.65 2.67 -4.06
N GLU A 173 2.94 2.73 -3.73
CA GLU A 173 3.85 3.65 -4.42
C GLU A 173 4.15 3.10 -5.81
N ARG A 174 3.93 3.93 -6.84
CA ARG A 174 4.18 3.59 -8.23
C ARG A 174 5.11 4.61 -8.87
N THR A 175 5.99 4.13 -9.73
CA THR A 175 6.71 5.02 -10.63
C THR A 175 5.75 5.63 -11.66
N CYS A 176 6.11 6.75 -12.27
CA CYS A 176 5.28 7.40 -13.28
C CYS A 176 5.04 6.54 -14.52
N ASP A 177 5.95 5.61 -14.81
CA ASP A 177 5.80 4.64 -15.88
C ASP A 177 4.84 3.50 -15.50
N GLY A 178 4.57 3.29 -14.21
CA GLY A 178 3.57 2.35 -13.71
C GLY A 178 4.14 1.20 -12.87
N LEU A 179 5.47 1.14 -12.67
CA LEU A 179 6.14 0.12 -11.87
C LEU A 179 5.70 0.20 -10.42
N TYR A 180 5.32 -0.95 -9.86
CA TYR A 180 4.94 -1.07 -8.46
C TYR A 180 6.17 -1.25 -7.57
N LEU A 181 6.34 -0.40 -6.56
CA LEU A 181 7.44 -0.48 -5.61
C LEU A 181 6.98 -1.17 -4.32
N VAL A 182 7.32 -2.44 -4.15
CA VAL A 182 6.85 -3.27 -3.03
C VAL A 182 7.60 -2.95 -1.73
N GLY A 183 6.86 -2.85 -0.61
CA GLY A 183 7.42 -3.00 0.74
C GLY A 183 8.36 -1.86 1.19
N LEU A 184 8.08 -0.63 0.72
CA LEU A 184 8.90 0.52 1.04
C LEU A 184 8.82 0.90 2.53
N ASN A 185 9.97 1.14 3.14
CA ASN A 185 10.10 1.82 4.43
C ASN A 185 10.54 3.28 4.22
N ALA A 186 10.62 4.06 5.30
CA ALA A 186 10.93 5.50 5.23
C ALA A 186 12.23 5.80 4.47
N LEU A 187 13.28 4.97 4.64
CA LEU A 187 14.56 5.17 3.95
C LEU A 187 14.45 4.84 2.46
N SER A 188 13.75 3.78 2.08
CA SER A 188 13.58 3.43 0.66
C SER A 188 12.63 4.38 -0.06
N ILE A 189 11.64 4.98 0.61
CA ILE A 189 10.82 6.05 0.03
C ILE A 189 11.69 7.28 -0.28
N ALA A 190 12.50 7.72 0.68
CA ALA A 190 13.42 8.84 0.46
C ALA A 190 14.42 8.56 -0.68
N ALA A 191 14.89 7.32 -0.78
CA ALA A 191 15.74 6.87 -1.88
C ALA A 191 15.00 6.89 -3.24
N ALA A 192 13.76 6.39 -3.31
CA ALA A 192 12.94 6.39 -4.51
C ALA A 192 12.66 7.80 -5.05
N ARG A 193 12.49 8.76 -4.14
CA ARG A 193 12.25 10.19 -4.45
C ARG A 193 13.54 10.98 -4.72
N ASN A 194 14.70 10.31 -4.75
CA ASN A 194 16.02 10.91 -4.89
C ASN A 194 16.35 12.00 -3.83
N ASP A 195 15.76 11.91 -2.63
CA ASP A 195 16.01 12.89 -1.56
C ASP A 195 17.22 12.46 -0.71
N LEU A 196 18.42 12.80 -1.20
CA LEU A 196 19.67 12.48 -0.52
C LEU A 196 19.79 13.14 0.86
N ARG A 197 19.12 14.29 1.07
CA ARG A 197 19.15 14.98 2.37
C ARG A 197 18.37 14.17 3.40
N MET A 198 17.18 13.70 3.03
CA MET A 198 16.34 12.86 3.88
C MET A 198 17.00 11.50 4.15
N VAL A 199 17.61 10.89 3.14
CA VAL A 199 18.40 9.64 3.31
C VAL A 199 19.54 9.83 4.31
N ARG A 200 20.32 10.90 4.20
CA ARG A 200 21.43 11.20 5.14
C ARG A 200 20.95 11.39 6.57
N LEU A 201 19.78 12.01 6.74
CA LEU A 201 19.19 12.27 8.03
C LEU A 201 18.77 10.97 8.73
N MET A 202 18.13 10.05 8.01
CA MET A 202 17.66 8.77 8.56
C MET A 202 18.73 7.67 8.62
N TRP A 203 19.83 7.81 7.88
CA TRP A 203 20.93 6.84 7.84
C TRP A 203 21.39 6.30 9.22
N PRO A 204 21.72 7.14 10.22
CA PRO A 204 22.21 6.67 11.51
C PRO A 204 21.16 5.88 12.33
N VAL A 205 19.87 6.06 12.05
CA VAL A 205 18.77 5.38 12.77
C VAL A 205 18.11 4.25 11.97
N SER A 206 18.70 3.90 10.82
CA SER A 206 18.21 2.84 9.94
C SER A 206 18.98 1.54 10.14
N ASP A 207 18.27 0.42 10.22
CA ASP A 207 18.89 -0.92 10.27
C ASP A 207 19.49 -1.36 8.92
N THR A 208 20.25 -2.46 8.95
CA THR A 208 20.93 -3.00 7.76
C THR A 208 19.94 -3.43 6.67
N GLY A 209 18.77 -3.96 7.04
CA GLY A 209 17.73 -4.34 6.08
C GLY A 209 17.20 -3.12 5.32
N SER A 210 16.90 -2.04 6.05
CA SER A 210 16.41 -0.78 5.48
C SER A 210 17.41 -0.14 4.55
N ARG A 211 18.70 -0.12 4.91
CA ARG A 211 19.79 0.41 4.08
C ARG A 211 19.97 -0.36 2.77
N ARG A 212 19.89 -1.69 2.85
CA ARG A 212 19.95 -2.56 1.66
C ARG A 212 18.73 -2.37 0.76
N ARG A 213 17.53 -2.23 1.33
CA ARG A 213 16.31 -1.91 0.58
C ARG A 213 16.38 -0.55 -0.10
N ALA A 214 16.90 0.47 0.58
CA ALA A 214 17.12 1.79 -0.01
C ALA A 214 18.08 1.75 -1.20
N LEU A 215 19.14 0.93 -1.14
CA LEU A 215 20.05 0.71 -2.27
C LEU A 215 19.33 0.02 -3.44
N TRP A 216 18.53 -1.01 -3.16
CA TRP A 216 17.72 -1.68 -4.17
C TRP A 216 16.79 -0.69 -4.88
N THR A 217 16.00 0.07 -4.12
CA THR A 217 15.04 1.03 -4.67
C THR A 217 15.73 2.13 -5.47
N ALA A 218 16.85 2.68 -4.98
CA ALA A 218 17.62 3.67 -5.73
C ALA A 218 18.17 3.13 -7.06
N ALA A 219 18.56 1.85 -7.10
CA ALA A 219 19.02 1.21 -8.32
C ALA A 219 17.88 0.93 -9.30
N GLN A 220 16.70 0.53 -8.80
CA GLN A 220 15.51 0.32 -9.60
C GLN A 220 14.94 1.63 -10.18
N THR A 221 15.11 2.74 -9.47
CA THR A 221 14.65 4.08 -9.88
C THR A 221 15.78 4.94 -10.47
N ASP A 222 16.81 4.30 -11.05
CA ASP A 222 17.91 4.93 -11.80
C ASP A 222 18.63 6.13 -11.15
N HIS A 223 18.57 6.25 -9.82
CA HIS A 223 19.18 7.37 -9.09
C HIS A 223 20.67 7.12 -8.84
N LEU A 224 21.49 7.22 -9.89
CA LEU A 224 22.91 6.85 -9.85
C LEU A 224 23.71 7.54 -8.74
N ALA A 225 23.50 8.85 -8.51
CA ALA A 225 24.21 9.58 -7.45
C ALA A 225 23.85 9.06 -6.05
N MET A 226 22.59 8.69 -5.83
CA MET A 226 22.12 8.06 -4.59
C MET A 226 22.77 6.68 -4.41
N VAL A 227 22.78 5.85 -5.46
CA VAL A 227 23.42 4.53 -5.46
C VAL A 227 24.90 4.64 -5.10
N GLN A 228 25.63 5.55 -5.75
CA GLN A 228 27.05 5.78 -5.48
C GLN A 228 27.30 6.20 -4.03
N TRP A 229 26.44 7.07 -3.48
CA TRP A 229 26.55 7.49 -2.09
C TRP A 229 26.27 6.33 -1.12
N LEU A 230 25.20 5.55 -1.33
CA LEU A 230 24.84 4.40 -0.48
C LEU A 230 25.95 3.33 -0.47
N VAL A 231 26.53 3.05 -1.63
CA VAL A 231 27.67 2.13 -1.75
C VAL A 231 28.90 2.70 -1.05
N GLY A 232 29.18 3.99 -1.20
CA GLY A 232 30.25 4.69 -0.47
C GLY A 232 30.05 4.70 1.05
N ALA A 233 28.79 4.66 1.50
CA ALA A 233 28.42 4.53 2.91
C ALA A 233 28.52 3.09 3.45
N GLY A 234 28.96 2.13 2.63
CA GLY A 234 29.28 0.76 3.04
C GLY A 234 28.17 -0.27 2.79
N VAL A 235 27.12 0.06 2.02
CA VAL A 235 26.15 -0.97 1.60
C VAL A 235 26.80 -1.86 0.52
N PRO A 236 26.82 -3.19 0.70
CA PRO A 236 27.41 -4.08 -0.30
C PRO A 236 26.57 -4.12 -1.58
N LEU A 237 27.24 -4.26 -2.73
CA LEU A 237 26.59 -4.46 -4.03
C LEU A 237 25.92 -5.84 -4.16
N SER A 238 26.40 -6.82 -3.40
CA SER A 238 25.76 -8.13 -3.31
C SER A 238 24.63 -8.05 -2.29
N ILE A 239 23.41 -8.06 -2.80
CA ILE A 239 22.17 -8.04 -2.02
C ILE A 239 21.76 -9.52 -1.83
N ARG A 240 22.41 -10.21 -0.89
CA ARG A 240 22.00 -11.56 -0.45
C ARG A 240 21.20 -11.50 0.85
N GLY A 241 20.24 -12.43 1.02
CA GLY A 241 19.39 -12.58 2.20
C GLY A 241 18.11 -11.72 2.18
N ASP A 242 17.38 -11.71 3.31
CA ASP A 242 16.00 -11.24 3.60
C ASP A 242 15.54 -9.83 3.14
N ILE A 243 16.20 -9.20 2.16
CA ILE A 243 15.86 -7.87 1.65
C ILE A 243 14.67 -7.97 0.69
N LEU A 244 14.70 -9.01 -0.14
CA LEU A 244 13.65 -9.56 -0.99
C LEU A 244 13.78 -11.10 -0.89
N ASP A 245 12.70 -11.85 -1.10
CA ASP A 245 12.67 -13.32 -0.91
C ASP A 245 13.64 -14.11 -1.84
N GLU A 246 14.41 -13.41 -2.70
CA GLU A 246 15.24 -13.95 -3.78
C GLU A 246 16.70 -13.47 -3.72
N ASN A 247 17.64 -14.33 -4.16
CA ASN A 247 19.07 -14.03 -4.26
C ASN A 247 19.42 -13.15 -5.49
N ASN A 248 18.96 -11.90 -5.54
CA ASN A 248 19.12 -11.02 -6.70
C ASN A 248 20.36 -10.11 -6.61
N THR A 249 20.96 -9.77 -7.77
CA THR A 249 22.05 -8.79 -7.84
C THR A 249 21.53 -7.37 -7.94
N LEU A 250 22.38 -6.37 -7.70
CA LEU A 250 21.98 -4.97 -7.92
C LEU A 250 21.72 -4.65 -9.41
N LEU A 251 22.29 -5.44 -10.34
CA LEU A 251 21.98 -5.32 -11.76
C LEU A 251 20.58 -5.84 -12.08
N VAL A 252 20.08 -6.86 -11.35
CA VAL A 252 18.67 -7.27 -11.41
C VAL A 252 17.75 -6.16 -10.93
N ALA A 253 18.11 -5.45 -9.85
CA ALA A 253 17.36 -4.28 -9.40
C ALA A 253 17.25 -3.23 -10.51
N ALA A 254 18.38 -2.89 -11.14
CA ALA A 254 18.41 -1.95 -12.24
C ALA A 254 17.56 -2.42 -13.44
N ALA A 255 17.66 -3.69 -13.82
CA ALA A 255 16.86 -4.29 -14.88
C ALA A 255 15.35 -4.29 -14.58
N SER A 256 14.97 -4.55 -13.33
CA SER A 256 13.56 -4.56 -12.87
C SER A 256 12.89 -3.18 -12.86
N GLY A 257 13.62 -2.11 -13.14
CA GLY A 257 13.09 -0.76 -13.31
C GLY A 257 13.65 -0.03 -14.52
N ALA A 258 14.20 -0.76 -15.49
CA ALA A 258 14.81 -0.19 -16.70
C ALA A 258 15.86 0.91 -16.44
N ALA A 259 16.61 0.82 -15.34
CA ALA A 259 17.56 1.83 -14.92
C ALA A 259 18.87 1.78 -15.73
N VAL A 260 18.95 2.60 -16.79
CA VAL A 260 20.05 2.61 -17.75
C VAL A 260 21.34 3.12 -17.11
N HIS A 261 21.31 4.24 -16.39
CA HIS A 261 22.52 4.88 -15.85
C HIS A 261 23.16 4.03 -14.75
N VAL A 262 22.34 3.47 -13.86
CA VAL A 262 22.78 2.54 -12.83
C VAL A 262 23.30 1.25 -13.48
N GLY A 263 22.56 0.68 -14.44
CA GLY A 263 22.98 -0.52 -15.17
C GLY A 263 24.34 -0.35 -15.83
N GLN A 264 24.53 0.76 -16.57
CA GLN A 264 25.78 1.11 -17.21
C GLN A 264 26.92 1.26 -16.20
N TRP A 265 26.71 1.98 -15.10
CA TRP A 265 27.72 2.12 -14.06
C TRP A 265 28.12 0.77 -13.44
N LEU A 266 27.16 -0.13 -13.19
CA LEU A 266 27.44 -1.45 -12.64
C LEU A 266 28.25 -2.31 -13.60
N ILE A 267 27.92 -2.29 -14.89
CA ILE A 267 28.59 -3.10 -15.91
C ILE A 267 29.98 -2.53 -16.21
N GLU A 268 30.07 -1.26 -16.59
CA GLU A 268 31.31 -0.66 -17.11
C GLU A 268 32.28 -0.25 -16.00
N SER A 269 31.79 0.35 -14.92
CA SER A 269 32.66 0.84 -13.84
C SER A 269 32.91 -0.23 -12.77
N ARG A 270 31.86 -0.98 -12.40
CA ARG A 270 31.97 -2.00 -11.34
C ARG A 270 32.25 -3.41 -11.86
N HIS A 271 32.32 -3.60 -13.18
CA HIS A 271 32.62 -4.89 -13.83
C HIS A 271 31.70 -6.01 -13.33
N MET A 272 30.43 -5.67 -13.05
CA MET A 272 29.44 -6.63 -12.62
C MET A 272 29.09 -7.56 -13.80
N PRO A 273 29.07 -8.89 -13.61
CA PRO A 273 28.72 -9.79 -14.70
C PRO A 273 27.27 -9.60 -15.13
N VAL A 274 27.03 -9.53 -16.44
CA VAL A 274 25.68 -9.31 -17.01
C VAL A 274 24.75 -10.51 -16.86
N ASP A 275 25.32 -11.71 -16.74
CA ASP A 275 24.59 -12.97 -16.49
C ASP A 275 24.74 -13.44 -15.04
N ALA A 276 25.03 -12.52 -14.11
CA ALA A 276 25.23 -12.87 -12.71
C ALA A 276 23.94 -13.39 -12.07
N ILE A 277 23.77 -14.71 -12.11
CA ILE A 277 22.81 -15.45 -11.29
C ILE A 277 23.54 -15.83 -9.99
N LEU A 278 23.05 -15.37 -8.84
CA LEU A 278 23.62 -15.77 -7.55
C LEU A 278 23.02 -17.12 -7.15
N GLU A 279 23.83 -18.17 -7.24
CA GLU A 279 23.52 -19.45 -6.61
C GLU A 279 23.84 -19.37 -5.10
N GLY A 280 22.90 -19.81 -4.26
CA GLY A 280 22.99 -19.77 -2.80
C GLY A 280 22.25 -20.95 -2.17
N PRO A 281 22.40 -21.17 -0.84
CA PRO A 281 21.73 -22.24 -0.11
C PRO A 281 20.21 -22.03 0.04
N ASP A 282 19.68 -20.90 -0.39
CA ASP A 282 18.24 -20.61 -0.38
C ASP A 282 17.46 -21.45 -1.40
N PRO A 283 16.17 -21.72 -1.13
CA PRO A 283 15.32 -22.46 -2.05
C PRO A 283 15.10 -21.72 -3.39
N TYR A 284 15.25 -20.40 -3.42
CA TYR A 284 15.07 -19.55 -4.59
C TYR A 284 16.41 -19.19 -5.25
N THR A 285 16.55 -19.54 -6.54
CA THR A 285 17.67 -19.08 -7.38
C THR A 285 17.54 -17.59 -7.66
N GLY A 286 18.66 -16.89 -7.80
CA GLY A 286 18.63 -15.51 -8.32
C GLY A 286 18.06 -15.44 -9.74
N THR A 287 17.58 -14.26 -10.11
CA THR A 287 17.03 -13.97 -11.44
C THR A 287 18.11 -13.42 -12.37
N ALA A 288 18.06 -13.75 -13.66
CA ALA A 288 18.92 -13.12 -14.65
C ALA A 288 18.47 -11.68 -14.99
N PRO A 289 19.37 -10.69 -15.18
CA PRO A 289 18.97 -9.32 -15.51
C PRO A 289 18.09 -9.20 -16.75
N VAL A 290 18.34 -9.98 -17.81
CA VAL A 290 17.47 -9.97 -19.01
C VAL A 290 16.05 -10.43 -18.68
N TRP A 291 15.89 -11.44 -17.82
CA TRP A 291 14.57 -11.91 -17.37
C TRP A 291 13.84 -10.84 -16.55
N ALA A 292 14.53 -10.19 -15.61
CA ALA A 292 13.95 -9.10 -14.82
C ALA A 292 13.50 -7.92 -15.71
N LEU A 293 14.28 -7.58 -16.74
CA LEU A 293 13.89 -6.55 -17.70
C LEU A 293 12.69 -6.97 -18.56
N PHE A 294 12.60 -8.25 -18.94
CA PHE A 294 11.43 -8.80 -19.62
C PHE A 294 10.17 -8.69 -18.75
N MET A 295 10.24 -9.01 -17.46
CA MET A 295 9.13 -8.88 -16.52
C MET A 295 8.70 -7.42 -16.39
N PHE A 296 9.64 -6.48 -16.25
CA PHE A 296 9.36 -5.05 -16.26
C PHE A 296 8.59 -4.63 -17.52
N MET A 297 9.08 -5.00 -18.72
CA MET A 297 8.41 -4.65 -19.97
C MET A 297 7.01 -5.29 -20.10
N SER A 298 6.82 -6.47 -19.53
CA SER A 298 5.54 -7.17 -19.55
C SER A 298 4.48 -6.51 -18.66
N GLU A 299 4.89 -5.98 -17.51
CA GLU A 299 3.99 -5.34 -16.55
C GLU A 299 3.73 -3.86 -16.86
N VAL A 300 4.78 -3.13 -17.23
CA VAL A 300 4.78 -1.67 -17.40
C VAL A 300 4.56 -1.30 -18.87
N GLY A 301 5.16 -2.07 -19.77
CA GLY A 301 5.24 -1.79 -21.19
C GLY A 301 6.65 -1.47 -21.65
N VAL A 302 6.79 -1.32 -22.97
CA VAL A 302 8.10 -1.07 -23.59
C VAL A 302 8.41 0.44 -23.60
N THR A 303 9.28 0.85 -22.68
CA THR A 303 9.83 2.21 -22.57
C THR A 303 11.10 2.38 -23.41
N HIS A 304 11.59 3.61 -23.56
CA HIS A 304 12.86 3.87 -24.26
C HIS A 304 14.04 3.32 -23.45
N GLU A 305 13.99 3.52 -22.15
CA GLU A 305 14.96 3.09 -21.16
C GLU A 305 15.10 1.57 -21.14
N ALA A 306 13.99 0.83 -21.24
CA ALA A 306 14.02 -0.62 -21.32
C ALA A 306 14.71 -1.13 -22.60
N VAL A 307 14.49 -0.44 -23.73
CA VAL A 307 15.17 -0.77 -25.00
C VAL A 307 16.67 -0.52 -24.89
N ASP A 308 17.07 0.61 -24.32
CA ASP A 308 18.48 0.98 -24.18
C ASP A 308 19.20 0.08 -23.19
N LEU A 309 18.57 -0.30 -22.06
CA LEU A 309 19.14 -1.26 -21.12
C LEU A 309 19.25 -2.66 -21.72
N LEU A 310 18.28 -3.13 -22.51
CA LEU A 310 18.36 -4.41 -23.19
C LEU A 310 19.53 -4.45 -24.19
N ARG A 311 19.71 -3.37 -24.96
CA ARG A 311 20.85 -3.22 -25.88
C ARG A 311 22.18 -3.20 -25.15
N LEU A 312 22.25 -2.50 -24.03
CA LEU A 312 23.45 -2.45 -23.19
C LEU A 312 23.80 -3.85 -22.68
N LEU A 313 22.84 -4.58 -22.10
CA LEU A 313 23.04 -5.95 -21.62
C LEU A 313 23.52 -6.87 -22.75
N ALA A 314 22.86 -6.85 -23.92
CA ALA A 314 23.23 -7.67 -25.07
C ALA A 314 24.62 -7.31 -25.63
N ALA A 315 24.97 -6.02 -25.70
CA ALA A 315 26.28 -5.57 -26.16
C ALA A 315 27.43 -6.04 -25.25
N HIS A 316 27.14 -6.23 -23.96
CA HIS A 316 28.07 -6.78 -22.98
C HIS A 316 27.99 -8.31 -22.85
N GLY A 317 27.27 -8.98 -23.75
CA GLY A 317 27.28 -10.44 -23.89
C GLY A 317 26.25 -11.17 -23.04
N ALA A 318 25.21 -10.49 -22.55
CA ALA A 318 24.15 -11.15 -21.79
C ALA A 318 23.44 -12.23 -22.62
N ASP A 319 23.13 -13.37 -22.01
CA ASP A 319 22.35 -14.44 -22.65
C ASP A 319 20.88 -14.03 -22.75
N VAL A 320 20.47 -13.57 -23.94
CA VAL A 320 19.08 -13.15 -24.19
C VAL A 320 18.11 -14.33 -24.18
N ASP A 321 18.62 -15.55 -24.40
CA ASP A 321 17.82 -16.77 -24.36
C ASP A 321 17.90 -17.48 -22.98
N VAL A 322 18.22 -16.73 -21.92
CA VAL A 322 18.28 -17.26 -20.55
C VAL A 322 16.96 -17.93 -20.19
N ARG A 323 17.04 -19.08 -19.52
CA ARG A 323 15.88 -19.82 -19.04
C ARG A 323 15.92 -19.88 -17.52
N GLU A 324 14.83 -19.48 -16.90
CA GLU A 324 14.63 -19.73 -15.48
C GLU A 324 14.52 -21.24 -15.21
N ARG A 325 14.75 -21.65 -13.95
CA ARG A 325 15.02 -23.04 -13.53
C ARG A 325 14.06 -24.11 -14.07
N GLN A 326 12.82 -23.75 -14.39
CA GLN A 326 11.80 -24.63 -14.98
C GLN A 326 10.96 -23.91 -16.06
N GLY A 327 11.45 -22.79 -16.59
CA GLY A 327 10.66 -21.84 -17.37
C GLY A 327 11.03 -21.73 -18.83
N ASP A 328 10.19 -20.95 -19.52
CA ASP A 328 10.42 -20.45 -20.87
C ASP A 328 11.56 -19.42 -20.87
N SER A 329 12.20 -19.23 -22.01
CA SER A 329 13.06 -18.07 -22.30
C SER A 329 12.18 -16.81 -22.48
N PRO A 330 12.74 -15.60 -22.35
CA PRO A 330 11.99 -14.36 -22.57
C PRO A 330 11.22 -14.35 -23.90
N LEU A 331 11.80 -14.90 -24.98
CA LEU A 331 11.16 -14.97 -26.29
C LEU A 331 10.00 -15.97 -26.32
N GLU A 332 10.19 -17.16 -25.73
CA GLU A 332 9.14 -18.18 -25.62
C GLU A 332 7.91 -17.62 -24.87
N GLU A 333 8.15 -16.93 -23.75
CA GLU A 333 7.11 -16.31 -22.93
C GLU A 333 6.42 -15.13 -23.66
N ALA A 334 7.17 -14.25 -24.30
CA ALA A 334 6.61 -13.14 -25.08
C ALA A 334 5.70 -13.62 -26.22
N VAL A 335 6.08 -14.71 -26.90
CA VAL A 335 5.26 -15.34 -27.95
C VAL A 335 4.00 -15.95 -27.36
N ARG A 336 4.12 -16.66 -26.21
CA ARG A 336 3.00 -17.28 -25.50
C ARG A 336 1.97 -16.25 -25.03
N LEU A 337 2.42 -15.09 -24.56
CA LEU A 337 1.59 -13.99 -24.09
C LEU A 337 1.11 -13.06 -25.23
N GLY A 338 1.56 -13.27 -26.46
CA GLY A 338 1.18 -12.40 -27.60
C GLY A 338 1.78 -11.00 -27.54
N GLN A 339 2.91 -10.82 -26.85
CA GLN A 339 3.57 -9.53 -26.66
C GLN A 339 4.47 -9.19 -27.85
N LYS A 340 3.86 -8.80 -28.98
CA LYS A 340 4.55 -8.56 -30.26
C LYS A 340 5.77 -7.64 -30.15
N ARG A 341 5.62 -6.51 -29.44
CA ARG A 341 6.69 -5.50 -29.33
C ARG A 341 7.89 -6.02 -28.56
N ILE A 342 7.65 -6.75 -27.48
CA ILE A 342 8.70 -7.39 -26.66
C ILE A 342 9.39 -8.50 -27.47
N ALA A 343 8.62 -9.36 -28.15
CA ALA A 343 9.18 -10.41 -29.01
C ALA A 343 10.11 -9.83 -30.10
N ARG A 344 9.70 -8.74 -30.77
CA ARG A 344 10.54 -8.05 -31.77
C ARG A 344 11.83 -7.48 -31.16
N LEU A 345 11.75 -6.92 -29.96
CA LEU A 345 12.93 -6.40 -29.27
C LEU A 345 13.91 -7.51 -28.89
N LEU A 346 13.43 -8.62 -28.34
CA LEU A 346 14.26 -9.77 -27.99
C LEU A 346 14.95 -10.36 -29.23
N LEU A 347 14.23 -10.52 -30.35
CA LEU A 347 14.82 -10.94 -31.62
C LEU A 347 15.91 -9.98 -32.12
N ASN A 348 15.67 -8.67 -32.03
CA ASN A 348 16.65 -7.65 -32.40
C ASN A 348 17.87 -7.66 -31.46
N ALA A 349 17.69 -8.06 -30.20
CA ALA A 349 18.76 -8.22 -29.22
C ALA A 349 19.54 -9.54 -29.39
N GLY A 350 19.12 -10.42 -30.30
CA GLY A 350 19.83 -11.66 -30.64
C GLY A 350 19.19 -12.94 -30.08
N ALA A 351 17.97 -12.89 -29.56
CA ALA A 351 17.23 -14.08 -29.14
C ALA A 351 17.09 -15.08 -30.31
N ASN A 352 17.28 -16.37 -30.03
CA ASN A 352 17.30 -17.40 -31.05
C ASN A 352 15.89 -18.00 -31.29
N PRO A 353 15.20 -17.65 -32.40
CA PRO A 353 13.87 -18.20 -32.69
C PRO A 353 13.87 -19.70 -32.97
N ALA A 354 15.03 -20.33 -33.20
CA ALA A 354 15.12 -21.78 -33.41
C ALA A 354 14.91 -22.58 -32.12
N ARG A 355 14.95 -21.93 -30.94
CA ARG A 355 14.61 -22.57 -29.65
C ARG A 355 13.10 -22.78 -29.49
N LEU A 356 12.29 -22.04 -30.23
CA LEU A 356 10.84 -22.16 -30.23
C LEU A 356 10.38 -23.49 -30.87
N ASP A 357 9.40 -24.14 -30.24
CA ASP A 357 8.77 -25.33 -30.82
C ASP A 357 7.96 -25.00 -32.10
N ALA A 358 7.40 -26.01 -32.76
CA ALA A 358 6.65 -25.80 -33.99
C ALA A 358 5.39 -24.94 -33.80
N ALA A 359 4.71 -25.06 -32.64
CA ALA A 359 3.51 -24.30 -32.34
C ALA A 359 3.84 -22.84 -32.00
N GLN A 360 4.88 -22.61 -31.20
CA GLN A 360 5.41 -21.30 -30.86
C GLN A 360 5.93 -20.57 -32.09
N ARG A 361 6.63 -21.24 -33.02
CA ARG A 361 7.06 -20.61 -34.29
C ARG A 361 5.86 -20.15 -35.13
N ALA A 362 4.85 -21.01 -35.28
CA ALA A 362 3.64 -20.62 -35.99
C ALA A 362 2.89 -19.46 -35.30
N ALA A 363 2.87 -19.45 -33.95
CA ALA A 363 2.31 -18.36 -33.17
C ALA A 363 3.11 -17.06 -33.34
N MET A 364 4.44 -17.13 -33.35
CA MET A 364 5.34 -16.00 -33.58
C MET A 364 5.15 -15.41 -34.98
N ASP A 365 5.11 -16.24 -36.02
CA ASP A 365 4.88 -15.79 -37.39
C ASP A 365 3.54 -15.06 -37.51
N LYS A 366 2.49 -15.62 -36.91
CA LYS A 366 1.17 -14.99 -36.84
C LYS A 366 1.24 -13.66 -36.07
N LEU A 367 1.89 -13.63 -34.91
CA LEU A 367 2.04 -12.45 -34.06
C LEU A 367 2.75 -11.30 -34.78
N LEU A 368 3.84 -11.60 -35.48
CA LEU A 368 4.63 -10.61 -36.22
C LEU A 368 3.90 -10.09 -37.48
N SER A 369 3.02 -10.90 -38.07
CA SER A 369 2.21 -10.53 -39.25
C SER A 369 1.06 -9.56 -38.98
N GLN A 370 0.63 -9.43 -37.71
CA GLN A 370 -0.43 -8.50 -37.32
C GLN A 370 0.03 -7.05 -37.50
N PRO A 371 -0.86 -6.05 -37.57
CA PRO A 371 -0.46 -4.64 -37.47
C PRO A 371 0.20 -4.35 -36.11
N ASP A 372 1.02 -3.31 -36.02
CA ASP A 372 1.57 -2.89 -34.72
C ASP A 372 0.41 -2.37 -33.84
N GLU A 373 0.36 -2.80 -32.58
CA GLU A 373 -0.62 -2.29 -31.63
C GLU A 373 -0.39 -0.80 -31.38
N VAL A 374 -1.49 -0.06 -31.22
CA VAL A 374 -1.41 1.35 -30.83
C VAL A 374 -0.83 1.40 -29.42
N PRO A 375 0.26 2.18 -29.18
CA PRO A 375 0.82 2.32 -27.85
C PRO A 375 -0.26 2.77 -26.87
N TYR A 376 -0.42 2.05 -25.76
CA TYR A 376 -1.28 2.49 -24.66
C TYR A 376 -0.66 3.74 -24.04
N ASP A 377 -1.35 4.88 -24.14
CA ASP A 377 -0.97 6.14 -23.50
C ASP A 377 -1.49 6.14 -22.05
N GLY A 378 -0.86 5.32 -21.22
CA GLY A 378 -1.12 5.33 -19.78
C GLY A 378 -1.00 6.76 -19.25
N ARG A 379 -2.09 7.30 -18.69
CA ARG A 379 -2.01 8.59 -18.00
C ARG A 379 -1.22 8.38 -16.72
N PRO A 380 -0.17 9.18 -16.45
CA PRO A 380 0.59 9.05 -15.22
C PRO A 380 -0.35 9.21 -14.03
N SER A 381 -0.19 8.34 -13.02
CA SER A 381 -0.95 8.48 -11.77
C SER A 381 -0.62 9.83 -11.12
N PRO A 382 -1.61 10.58 -10.62
CA PRO A 382 -1.31 11.72 -9.78
C PRO A 382 -0.47 11.26 -8.58
N ASN A 383 0.63 11.97 -8.30
CA ASN A 383 1.61 11.69 -7.24
C ASN A 383 2.57 10.49 -7.46
N CYS A 384 2.83 10.10 -8.71
CA CYS A 384 3.82 9.07 -9.02
C CYS A 384 5.27 9.48 -8.70
N ILE A 385 6.14 8.48 -8.46
CA ILE A 385 7.58 8.67 -8.29
C ILE A 385 8.25 8.74 -9.66
N VAL A 386 9.03 9.78 -9.89
CA VAL A 386 9.81 9.94 -11.12
C VAL A 386 11.07 9.06 -11.02
N ALA A 387 11.08 7.96 -11.77
CA ALA A 387 12.13 6.93 -11.72
C ALA A 387 13.32 7.20 -12.65
N HIS A 388 13.24 8.22 -13.51
CA HIS A 388 14.30 8.60 -14.43
C HIS A 388 14.37 10.14 -14.41
N ASP A 389 15.55 10.74 -14.62
CA ASP A 389 15.70 12.21 -14.75
C ASP A 389 15.00 12.79 -16.01
N ALA A 390 13.97 12.12 -16.53
CA ALA A 390 13.10 12.59 -17.58
C ALA A 390 12.34 13.84 -17.10
N ALA A 391 12.58 14.96 -17.78
CA ALA A 391 11.77 16.15 -17.63
C ALA A 391 10.28 15.79 -17.78
N PRO A 392 9.39 16.30 -16.92
CA PRO A 392 7.98 15.98 -16.98
C PRO A 392 7.46 16.29 -18.38
N VAL A 393 6.95 15.27 -19.07
CA VAL A 393 6.20 15.44 -20.32
C VAL A 393 5.11 16.46 -20.03
N GLY A 394 5.18 17.59 -20.74
CA GLY A 394 4.58 18.85 -20.34
C GLY A 394 3.14 18.72 -19.83
N VAL A 395 2.95 19.00 -18.54
CA VAL A 395 1.70 19.58 -18.07
C VAL A 395 1.66 20.97 -18.68
N SER A 396 1.02 21.07 -19.85
CA SER A 396 0.60 22.33 -20.43
C SER A 396 -0.27 23.05 -19.41
N ALA A 397 0.36 23.89 -18.60
CA ALA A 397 -0.28 24.95 -17.86
C ALA A 397 -0.80 25.97 -18.88
N THR A 398 -1.95 25.70 -19.49
CA THR A 398 -2.77 26.78 -20.05
C THR A 398 -3.48 27.44 -18.88
N ALA A 399 -2.80 28.45 -18.33
CA ALA A 399 -3.38 29.47 -17.47
C ALA A 399 -4.20 30.45 -18.34
N GLY A 400 -5.53 30.42 -18.14
CA GLY A 400 -6.45 31.56 -18.12
C GLY A 400 -6.64 32.44 -19.36
N PRO A 401 -7.61 33.39 -19.32
CA PRO A 401 -8.53 33.69 -18.22
C PRO A 401 -9.86 32.91 -18.24
#